data_AF-A0A9P7RT38-F1
#
_entry.id   AF-A0A9P7RT38-F1
#
_cell.length_a   1.000
_cell.length_b   1.000
_cell.length_c   1.000
_cell.angle_alpha   90.00
_cell.angle_beta   90.00
_cell.angle_gamma   90.00
#
_symmetry.space_group_name_H-M   'P 1'
#
loop_
_entity.id
_entity.type
_entity.pdbx_description
1 polymer ?
#
loop_
_entity_poly.entity_id
_entity_poly.type
_entity_poly.pdbx_seq_one_letter_code
_entity_poly.pdbx_strand_id
1 'polypeptide(L)'
;MSMNALAIPNFTEEKRLDGRKNWPAFKQEVLLQVRAKGLLGYLHNDIQRPMPRPSTSPVIVVTDTDTQSAPENALGQQQPVITPLWSMKPSPEEWDARDRYVASGIILNTLDPVGVGIDEHRDAWFILVLCGLGLRP
;
A
#
# COMPACT_ATOMS: atom_id res chain seq x y z
N MET A 1 -18.42 -11.89 11.06
CA MET A 1 -17.53 -10.71 11.04
C MET A 1 -17.17 -10.46 9.59
N SER A 2 -17.69 -9.37 9.00
CA SER A 2 -17.56 -9.11 7.56
C SER A 2 -16.11 -8.74 7.25
N MET A 3 -15.40 -9.59 6.51
CA MET A 3 -14.17 -9.17 5.83
C MET A 3 -14.60 -8.10 4.83
N ASN A 4 -14.33 -6.84 5.15
CA ASN A 4 -14.55 -5.72 4.25
C ASN A 4 -13.58 -5.92 3.08
N ALA A 5 -14.00 -6.72 2.10
CA ALA A 5 -13.17 -7.05 0.95
C ALA A 5 -12.79 -5.72 0.31
N LEU A 6 -11.48 -5.45 0.24
CA LEU A 6 -10.93 -4.30 -0.46
C LEU A 6 -11.19 -4.52 -1.96
N ALA A 7 -12.43 -4.33 -2.39
CA ALA A 7 -12.79 -4.37 -3.79
C ALA A 7 -12.08 -3.19 -4.46
N ILE A 8 -11.33 -3.49 -5.52
CA ILE A 8 -10.72 -2.48 -6.36
C ILE A 8 -11.84 -1.89 -7.21
N PRO A 9 -12.14 -0.59 -7.12
CA PRO A 9 -13.23 -0.03 -7.89
C PRO A 9 -12.85 0.01 -9.37
N ASN A 10 -13.78 -0.40 -10.22
CA ASN A 10 -13.63 -0.35 -11.67
C ASN A 10 -14.42 0.84 -12.23
N PHE A 11 -13.81 1.58 -13.13
CA PHE A 11 -14.38 2.76 -13.76
C PHE A 11 -15.19 2.29 -14.96
N THR A 12 -16.19 3.07 -15.35
CA THR A 12 -16.85 2.84 -16.64
C THR A 12 -15.84 3.09 -17.76
N GLU A 13 -16.00 2.45 -18.92
CA GLU A 13 -15.05 2.52 -20.04
C GLU A 13 -14.70 3.97 -20.42
N GLU A 14 -15.66 4.90 -20.34
CA GLU A 14 -15.45 6.31 -20.68
C GLU A 14 -14.51 7.05 -19.70
N LYS A 15 -14.36 6.51 -18.49
CA LYS A 15 -13.54 7.07 -17.42
C LYS A 15 -12.18 6.40 -17.30
N ARG A 16 -11.99 5.22 -17.89
CA ARG A 16 -10.69 4.51 -17.91
C ARG A 16 -9.68 5.31 -18.72
N LEU A 17 -8.41 5.27 -18.33
CA LEU A 17 -7.37 6.00 -19.03
C LEU A 17 -7.19 5.43 -20.45
N ASP A 18 -7.49 6.26 -21.46
CA ASP A 18 -7.40 5.96 -22.90
C ASP A 18 -6.41 6.90 -23.61
N GLY A 19 -5.63 7.65 -22.82
CA GLY A 19 -4.58 8.52 -23.33
C GLY A 19 -4.65 9.94 -22.77
N ARG A 20 -4.01 10.87 -23.48
CA ARG A 20 -3.75 12.23 -22.94
C ARG A 20 -5.02 13.01 -22.63
N LYS A 21 -6.05 12.87 -23.45
CA LYS A 21 -7.23 13.74 -23.39
C LYS A 21 -8.02 13.56 -22.09
N ASN A 22 -8.12 12.32 -21.59
CA ASN A 22 -8.87 12.02 -20.38
C ASN A 22 -7.99 11.87 -19.13
N TRP A 23 -6.66 12.02 -19.25
CA TRP A 23 -5.73 11.97 -18.12
C TRP A 23 -6.14 12.85 -16.92
N PRO A 24 -6.48 14.15 -17.08
CA PRO A 24 -6.85 14.97 -15.92
C PRO A 24 -8.10 14.45 -15.19
N ALA A 25 -9.10 13.98 -15.93
CA ALA A 25 -10.33 13.42 -15.37
C ALA A 25 -10.07 12.08 -14.67
N PHE A 26 -9.32 11.19 -15.32
CA PHE A 26 -8.87 9.92 -14.74
C PHE A 26 -8.11 10.14 -13.44
N LYS A 27 -7.15 11.08 -13.42
CA LYS A 27 -6.38 11.43 -12.20
C LYS A 27 -7.31 11.86 -11.07
N GLN A 28 -8.32 12.70 -11.35
CA GLN A 28 -9.27 13.14 -10.31
C GLN A 28 -10.09 11.98 -9.76
N GLU A 29 -10.56 11.06 -10.61
CA GLU A 29 -11.31 9.88 -10.18
C GLU A 29 -10.46 8.95 -9.30
N VAL A 30 -9.21 8.69 -9.69
CA VAL A 30 -8.25 7.92 -8.87
C VAL A 30 -8.05 8.59 -7.51
N LEU A 31 -7.80 9.90 -7.47
CA LEU A 31 -7.61 10.64 -6.22
C LEU A 31 -8.84 10.56 -5.32
N LEU A 32 -10.06 10.67 -5.88
CA LEU A 32 -11.30 10.62 -5.12
C LEU A 32 -11.51 9.25 -4.47
N GLN A 33 -11.29 8.16 -5.20
CA GLN A 33 -11.48 6.82 -4.68
C GLN A 33 -10.46 6.43 -3.61
N VAL A 34 -9.19 6.79 -3.84
CA VAL A 34 -8.12 6.53 -2.88
C VAL A 34 -8.34 7.37 -1.61
N ARG A 35 -8.81 8.61 -1.75
CA ARG A 35 -9.19 9.47 -0.61
C ARG A 35 -10.36 8.88 0.17
N ALA A 36 -11.38 8.33 -0.50
CA ALA A 36 -12.52 7.68 0.17
C ALA A 36 -12.10 6.50 1.07
N LYS A 37 -10.92 5.92 0.82
CA LYS A 37 -10.33 4.83 1.62
C LYS A 37 -9.23 5.28 2.59
N GLY A 38 -8.93 6.58 2.65
CA GLY A 38 -7.88 7.12 3.51
C GLY A 38 -6.46 6.75 3.06
N LEU A 39 -6.27 6.37 1.79
CA LEU A 39 -5.00 5.89 1.23
C LEU A 39 -4.26 6.96 0.42
N LEU A 40 -4.68 8.22 0.49
CA LEU A 40 -4.14 9.29 -0.35
C LEU A 40 -2.63 9.50 -0.16
N GLY A 41 -2.10 9.21 1.03
CA GLY A 41 -0.66 9.31 1.32
C GLY A 41 0.23 8.40 0.45
N TYR A 42 -0.30 7.30 -0.11
CA TYR A 42 0.42 6.46 -1.07
C TYR A 42 0.52 7.10 -2.46
N LEU A 43 -0.46 7.92 -2.84
CA LEU A 43 -0.46 8.70 -4.08
C LEU A 43 0.19 10.07 -3.95
N HIS A 44 0.49 10.52 -2.75
CA HIS A 44 1.25 11.74 -2.48
C HIS A 44 2.71 11.47 -2.10
N ASN A 45 3.06 10.19 -1.92
CA ASN A 45 4.35 9.76 -1.38
C ASN A 45 4.63 10.32 0.03
N ASP A 46 3.55 10.58 0.80
CA ASP A 46 3.61 11.06 2.19
C ASP A 46 3.91 9.91 3.17
N ILE A 47 3.59 8.67 2.78
CA ILE A 47 3.82 7.46 3.58
C ILE A 47 4.94 6.67 2.92
N GLN A 48 6.17 6.82 3.43
CA GLN A 48 7.31 6.06 2.92
C GLN A 48 7.29 4.62 3.41
N ARG A 49 7.81 3.72 2.56
CA ARG A 49 7.98 2.30 2.91
C ARG A 49 8.82 2.20 4.19
N PRO A 50 8.28 1.62 5.27
CA PRO A 50 9.05 1.41 6.47
C PRO A 50 10.23 0.47 6.19
N MET A 51 11.44 0.83 6.62
CA MET A 51 12.56 -0.09 6.56
C MET A 51 12.27 -1.29 7.49
N PRO A 52 12.58 -2.52 7.07
CA PRO A 52 12.60 -3.65 7.99
C PRO A 52 13.54 -3.31 9.14
N ARG A 53 13.00 -3.29 10.38
CA ARG A 53 13.88 -3.16 11.55
C ARG A 53 14.82 -4.36 11.56
N PRO A 54 16.14 -4.18 11.73
CA PRO A 54 17.00 -5.31 12.01
C PRO A 54 16.45 -6.00 13.27
N SER A 55 16.20 -7.31 13.19
CA SER A 55 15.85 -8.09 14.37
C SER A 55 17.01 -8.02 15.35
N THR A 56 16.91 -7.18 16.37
CA THR A 56 17.79 -7.29 17.52
C THR A 56 17.37 -8.56 18.27
N SER A 57 18.03 -9.68 17.98
CA SER A 57 17.94 -10.88 18.81
C SER A 57 18.28 -10.47 20.25
N PRO A 58 17.48 -10.83 21.26
CA PRO A 58 17.85 -10.56 22.64
C PRO A 58 19.10 -11.38 22.98
N VAL A 59 20.20 -10.71 23.31
CA VAL A 59 21.33 -11.33 24.01
C VAL A 59 20.82 -11.68 25.41
N ILE A 60 20.67 -12.98 25.68
CA ILE A 60 20.37 -13.46 27.02
C ILE A 60 21.64 -13.29 27.85
N VAL A 61 21.69 -12.25 28.68
CA VAL A 61 22.68 -12.17 29.76
C VAL A 61 22.10 -12.96 30.93
N VAL A 62 22.65 -14.16 31.17
CA VAL A 62 22.32 -14.96 32.35
C VAL A 62 23.07 -14.34 33.54
N THR A 63 22.35 -13.63 34.40
CA THR A 63 22.78 -13.34 35.76
C THR A 63 21.79 -14.03 36.70
N ASP A 64 22.24 -15.11 37.31
CA ASP A 64 21.53 -15.85 38.34
C ASP A 64 21.37 -14.99 39.60
N THR A 65 20.13 -14.65 40.00
CA THR A 65 19.69 -14.68 41.40
C THR A 65 18.15 -14.76 41.47
N ASP A 66 17.69 -15.44 42.50
CA ASP A 66 16.43 -16.15 42.72
C ASP A 66 15.16 -15.29 42.95
N THR A 67 13.99 -15.93 42.79
CA THR A 67 12.63 -15.61 43.32
C THR A 67 11.55 -15.01 42.35
N GLN A 68 10.81 -15.95 41.71
CA GLN A 68 9.34 -16.13 41.79
C GLN A 68 8.37 -15.29 40.93
N SER A 69 8.01 -15.85 39.76
CA SER A 69 6.63 -16.17 39.27
C SER A 69 6.55 -16.08 37.75
N ALA A 70 6.62 -17.23 37.07
CA ALA A 70 6.30 -17.38 35.65
C ALA A 70 5.25 -18.49 35.50
N PRO A 71 4.34 -18.39 34.51
CA PRO A 71 4.02 -19.54 33.70
C PRO A 71 4.76 -19.44 32.37
N GLU A 72 5.62 -20.43 32.14
CA GLU A 72 6.07 -20.87 30.83
C GLU A 72 4.89 -21.07 29.89
N ASN A 73 4.90 -20.36 28.76
CA ASN A 73 4.79 -20.98 27.44
C ASN A 73 5.24 -19.98 26.37
N ALA A 74 6.51 -20.12 26.00
CA ALA A 74 7.15 -19.43 24.90
C ALA A 74 6.77 -20.06 23.56
N LEU A 75 5.81 -19.45 22.88
CA LEU A 75 5.76 -19.30 21.42
C LEU A 75 4.80 -18.15 21.13
N GLY A 76 5.18 -16.96 21.61
CA GLY A 76 4.44 -15.74 21.32
C GLY A 76 4.58 -15.39 19.85
N GLN A 77 3.75 -16.00 19.00
CA GLN A 77 3.40 -15.42 17.71
C GLN A 77 2.94 -14.00 18.04
N GLN A 78 3.73 -12.99 17.69
CA GLN A 78 3.26 -11.60 17.70
C GLN A 78 2.02 -11.58 16.82
N GLN A 79 0.83 -11.47 17.44
CA GLN A 79 -0.39 -11.23 16.68
C GLN A 79 -0.11 -10.02 15.78
N PRO A 80 -0.34 -10.12 14.46
CA PRO A 80 -0.15 -8.98 13.59
C PRO A 80 -1.04 -7.86 14.09
N VAL A 81 -0.44 -6.80 14.63
CA VAL A 81 -1.17 -5.59 15.02
C VAL A 81 -1.62 -4.96 13.71
N ILE A 82 -2.84 -5.27 13.28
CA ILE A 82 -3.44 -4.66 12.10
C ILE A 82 -3.71 -3.20 12.45
N THR A 83 -2.93 -2.30 11.88
CA THR A 83 -3.13 -0.87 12.01
C THR A 83 -4.36 -0.46 11.19
N PRO A 84 -5.06 0.61 11.59
CA PRO A 84 -6.13 1.15 10.76
C PRO A 84 -5.63 1.51 9.35
N LEU A 85 -6.50 1.41 8.34
CA LEU A 85 -6.15 1.65 6.93
C LEU A 85 -5.56 3.05 6.70
N TRP A 86 -6.07 4.04 7.43
CA TRP A 86 -5.61 5.44 7.44
C TRP A 86 -4.38 5.70 8.32
N SER A 87 -3.72 4.67 8.85
CA SER A 87 -2.46 4.83 9.58
C SER A 87 -1.37 5.38 8.67
N MET A 88 -0.68 6.43 9.14
CA MET A 88 0.51 6.99 8.47
C MET A 88 1.80 6.21 8.82
N LYS A 89 1.71 5.19 9.69
CA LYS A 89 2.83 4.36 10.13
C LYS A 89 2.46 2.88 10.03
N PRO A 90 2.22 2.35 8.82
CA PRO A 90 1.99 0.93 8.61
C PRO A 90 3.27 0.12 8.91
N SER A 91 3.12 -1.19 9.14
CA SER A 91 4.23 -2.15 9.01
C SER A 91 4.69 -2.29 7.55
N PRO A 92 5.89 -2.83 7.27
CA PRO A 92 6.34 -3.05 5.91
C PRO A 92 5.36 -3.86 5.04
N GLU A 93 4.77 -4.91 5.60
CA GLU A 93 3.81 -5.79 4.92
C GLU A 93 2.47 -5.08 4.66
N GLU A 94 1.99 -4.30 5.64
CA GLU A 94 0.79 -3.48 5.45
C GLU A 94 0.99 -2.37 4.43
N TRP A 95 2.18 -1.75 4.43
CA TRP A 95 2.53 -0.72 3.46
C TRP A 95 2.47 -1.31 2.05
N ASP A 96 3.10 -2.46 1.83
CA ASP A 96 3.10 -3.13 0.51
C ASP A 96 1.68 -3.51 0.08
N ALA A 97 0.89 -4.14 0.96
CA ALA A 97 -0.49 -4.50 0.63
C ALA A 97 -1.36 -3.29 0.24
N ARG A 98 -1.18 -2.15 0.94
CA ARG A 98 -1.93 -0.91 0.67
C ARG A 98 -1.45 -0.21 -0.59
N ASP A 99 -0.14 -0.17 -0.82
CA ASP A 99 0.42 0.37 -2.06
C ASP A 99 -0.03 -0.45 -3.27
N ARG A 100 0.06 -1.79 -3.20
CA ARG A 100 -0.40 -2.70 -4.26
C ARG A 100 -1.89 -2.58 -4.53
N TYR A 101 -2.70 -2.33 -3.50
CA TYR A 101 -4.12 -2.05 -3.67
C TYR A 101 -4.36 -0.78 -4.52
N VAL A 102 -3.63 0.31 -4.22
CA VAL A 102 -3.75 1.56 -4.98
C VAL A 102 -3.20 1.40 -6.40
N ALA A 103 -2.04 0.78 -6.56
CA ALA A 103 -1.41 0.49 -7.85
C ALA A 103 -2.34 -0.33 -8.76
N SER A 104 -2.94 -1.40 -8.22
CA SER A 104 -3.89 -2.23 -8.96
C SER A 104 -5.12 -1.44 -9.42
N GLY A 105 -5.60 -0.50 -8.60
CA GLY A 105 -6.65 0.44 -8.98
C GLY A 105 -6.29 1.30 -10.18
N ILE A 106 -5.05 1.75 -10.30
CA ILE A 106 -4.61 2.54 -11.46
C ILE A 106 -4.46 1.65 -12.70
N ILE A 107 -3.81 0.49 -12.56
CA ILE A 107 -3.53 -0.44 -13.67
C ILE A 107 -4.83 -0.95 -14.29
N LEU A 108 -5.77 -1.44 -13.47
CA LEU A 108 -7.03 -2.01 -13.98
C LEU A 108 -7.92 -0.96 -14.65
N ASN A 109 -7.80 0.30 -14.23
CA ASN A 109 -8.53 1.42 -14.82
C ASN A 109 -7.76 2.10 -15.97
N THR A 110 -6.70 1.49 -16.48
CA THR A 110 -5.98 1.91 -17.69
C THR A 110 -6.23 0.91 -18.82
N LEU A 111 -6.56 1.39 -20.03
CA LEU A 111 -6.85 0.51 -21.16
C LEU A 111 -5.59 -0.20 -21.70
N ASP A 112 -4.50 0.55 -21.86
CA ASP A 112 -3.21 0.04 -22.31
C ASP A 112 -2.10 0.42 -21.31
N PRO A 113 -1.99 -0.29 -20.17
CA PRO A 113 -0.96 0.03 -19.18
C PRO A 113 0.46 -0.15 -19.73
N VAL A 114 0.67 -1.11 -20.64
CA VAL A 114 1.99 -1.38 -21.23
C VAL A 114 2.38 -0.27 -22.22
N GLY A 115 1.47 0.16 -23.09
CA GLY A 115 1.70 1.26 -24.03
C GLY A 115 1.95 2.60 -23.35
N VAL A 116 1.44 2.79 -22.13
CA VAL A 116 1.73 3.95 -21.27
C VAL A 116 3.06 3.81 -20.51
N GLY A 117 3.66 2.62 -20.51
CA GLY A 117 4.93 2.33 -19.83
C GLY A 117 4.79 2.03 -18.34
N ILE A 118 3.61 1.61 -17.88
CA ILE A 118 3.37 1.21 -16.49
C ILE A 118 4.08 -0.11 -16.19
N ASP A 119 4.85 -0.14 -15.09
CA ASP A 119 5.45 -1.33 -14.50
C ASP A 119 4.73 -1.64 -13.17
N GLU A 120 4.15 -2.83 -13.09
CA GLU A 120 3.35 -3.31 -11.95
C GLU A 120 4.14 -3.45 -10.65
N HIS A 121 5.48 -3.49 -10.71
CA HIS A 121 6.34 -3.59 -9.53
C HIS A 121 6.66 -2.23 -8.90
N ARG A 122 6.31 -1.13 -9.57
CA ARG A 122 6.52 0.23 -9.07
C ARG A 122 5.49 0.60 -8.00
N ASP A 123 5.84 1.62 -7.22
CA ASP A 123 4.97 2.21 -6.22
C ASP A 123 3.80 2.94 -6.88
N ALA A 124 2.65 3.01 -6.20
CA ALA A 124 1.44 3.60 -6.75
C ALA A 124 1.61 5.07 -7.18
N TRP A 125 2.36 5.86 -6.41
CA TRP A 125 2.76 7.23 -6.78
C TRP A 125 3.45 7.26 -8.14
N PHE A 126 4.43 6.37 -8.35
CA PHE A 126 5.24 6.36 -9.55
C PHE A 126 4.43 5.93 -10.77
N ILE A 127 3.56 4.92 -10.60
CA ILE A 127 2.61 4.49 -11.64
C ILE A 127 1.71 5.66 -12.07
N LEU A 128 1.14 6.40 -11.11
CA LEU A 128 0.30 7.57 -11.43
C LEU A 128 1.09 8.66 -12.17
N VAL A 129 2.36 8.86 -11.81
CA VAL A 129 3.24 9.81 -12.53
C VAL A 129 3.52 9.33 -13.96
N LEU A 130 3.80 8.04 -14.17
CA LEU A 130 4.00 7.46 -15.50
C LEU A 130 2.77 7.61 -16.38
N CYS A 131 1.56 7.42 -15.85
CA CYS A 131 0.33 7.69 -16.59
C CYS A 131 0.28 9.11 -17.17
N GLY A 132 0.81 10.11 -16.46
CA GLY A 132 0.87 11.48 -16.97
C GLY A 132 2.04 11.76 -17.93
N LEU A 133 3.17 11.05 -17.78
CA LEU A 133 4.40 11.27 -18.54
C LEU A 133 4.49 10.45 -19.84
N GLY A 134 4.06 9.18 -19.81
CA GLY A 134 4.06 8.25 -20.95
C GLY A 134 3.13 8.66 -22.09
N LEU A 135 2.37 9.73 -21.92
CA LEU A 135 1.49 10.31 -22.92
C LEU A 135 2.17 11.43 -23.73
N ARG A 136 3.51 11.51 -23.74
CA ARG A 136 4.31 12.49 -24.51
C ARG A 136 4.73 11.96 -25.89
N PRO A 137 4.62 12.80 -26.96
CA PRO A 137 4.97 12.42 -28.32
C PRO A 137 6.47 12.19 -28.49
#